data_AF-A0A5D2JG39-F1
#
_entry.id   AF-A0A5D2JG39-F1
#
_cell.length_a   1.000
_cell.length_b   1.000
_cell.length_c   1.000
_cell.angle_alpha   90.00
_cell.angle_beta   90.00
_cell.angle_gamma   90.00
#
_symmetry.space_group_name_H-M   'P 1'
#
loop_
_entity.id
_entity.type
_entity.pdbx_description
1 polymer ?
#
loop_
_entity_poly.entity_id
_entity_poly.type
_entity_poly.pdbx_seq_one_letter_code
_entity_poly.pdbx_strand_id
1 'polypeptide(L)'
;MGIVANTRECEFKCKIIRKEKGGYKITITDALDGHQVVDIIPSRQKLLVSEGESIKLDQPLTINPNVGGFGQGDALRVQGILFFLASIVFAQIFLVLKKKQFEKVQVSKMNF
;
A
#
# COMPACT_ATOMS: atom_id res chain seq x y z
N MET A 1 13.28 37.91 32.64
CA MET A 1 13.06 36.49 33.03
C MET A 1 12.48 35.82 31.79
N GLY A 2 13.29 35.23 30.91
CA GLY A 2 13.49 33.76 30.82
C GLY A 2 12.17 33.09 30.41
N ILE A 3 12.04 32.30 29.34
CA ILE A 3 12.79 31.07 29.05
C ILE A 3 12.80 30.85 27.52
N VAL A 4 13.99 30.74 26.92
CA VAL A 4 14.16 30.18 25.57
C VAL A 4 14.24 28.67 25.74
N ALA A 5 13.23 27.93 25.24
CA ALA A 5 13.33 26.48 25.13
C ALA A 5 14.24 26.18 23.94
N ASN A 6 15.50 25.83 24.21
CA ASN A 6 16.43 25.38 23.19
C ASN A 6 16.08 23.93 22.84
N THR A 7 15.79 23.65 21.56
CA THR A 7 15.63 22.29 21.05
C THR A 7 16.99 21.62 21.15
N ARG A 8 17.16 20.70 22.10
CA ARG A 8 18.39 19.89 22.16
C ARG A 8 18.37 18.96 20.95
N GLU A 9 19.24 19.21 19.98
CA GLU A 9 19.54 18.21 18.97
C GLU A 9 20.20 17.02 19.69
N CYS A 10 19.44 15.96 19.96
CA CYS A 10 19.99 14.72 20.49
C CYS A 10 20.83 14.07 19.39
N GLU A 11 22.14 14.27 19.46
CA GLU A 11 23.09 13.69 18.53
C GLU A 11 23.43 12.26 18.99
N PHE A 12 22.75 11.25 18.43
CA PHE A 12 22.98 9.85 18.79
C PHE A 12 24.26 9.32 18.15
N LYS A 13 25.17 8.75 18.94
CA LYS A 13 26.39 8.09 18.45
C LYS A 13 26.14 6.60 18.24
N CYS A 14 26.55 6.09 17.08
CA CYS A 14 26.33 4.69 16.74
C CYS A 14 27.63 3.90 16.61
N LYS A 15 27.68 2.77 17.33
CA LYS A 15 28.73 1.77 17.24
C LYS A 15 28.18 0.49 16.60
N ILE A 16 28.84 0.02 15.54
CA ILE A 16 28.40 -1.14 14.77
C ILE A 16 29.35 -2.30 15.06
N ILE A 17 28.81 -3.48 15.34
CA ILE A 17 29.59 -4.72 15.49
C ILE A 17 29.04 -5.74 14.51
N ARG A 18 29.89 -6.22 13.60
CA ARG A 18 29.56 -7.28 12.65
C ARG A 18 29.60 -8.64 13.36
N LYS A 19 28.52 -9.42 13.27
CA LYS A 19 28.50 -10.82 13.73
C LYS A 19 28.98 -11.76 12.64
N GLU A 20 29.59 -12.87 13.05
CA GLU A 20 30.12 -13.92 12.15
C GLU A 20 29.04 -14.51 11.21
N LYS A 21 27.77 -14.50 11.63
CA LYS A 21 26.61 -14.98 10.84
C LYS A 21 26.02 -13.92 9.89
N GLY A 22 26.76 -12.84 9.61
CA GLY A 22 26.37 -11.82 8.62
C GLY A 22 25.41 -10.73 9.10
N GLY A 23 24.97 -10.74 10.36
CA GLY A 23 24.13 -9.68 10.96
C GLY A 23 24.92 -8.56 11.64
N TYR A 24 24.22 -7.48 12.00
CA TYR A 24 24.81 -6.32 12.66
C TYR A 24 24.21 -6.12 14.05
N LYS A 25 25.05 -5.80 15.02
CA LYS A 25 24.63 -5.31 16.34
C LYS A 25 24.95 -3.82 16.38
N ILE A 26 23.93 -2.98 16.47
CA ILE A 26 24.08 -1.53 16.60
C ILE A 26 23.86 -1.17 18.06
N THR A 27 24.81 -0.43 18.63
CA THR A 27 24.65 0.20 19.93
C THR A 27 24.53 1.70 19.69
N ILE A 28 23.36 2.24 20.01
CA ILE A 28 23.03 3.66 19.91
C ILE A 28 23.18 4.22 21.31
N THR A 29 24.09 5.18 21.47
CA THR A 29 24.29 5.89 22.74
C THR A 29 23.78 7.31 22.58
N ASP A 30 22.83 7.69 23.45
CA ASP A 30 22.41 9.07 23.58
C ASP A 30 23.56 9.91 24.16
N ALA A 31 23.96 10.96 23.45
CA ALA A 31 25.03 11.85 23.89
C ALA A 31 24.61 12.74 25.08
N LEU A 32 23.31 12.89 25.36
CA LEU A 32 22.78 13.76 26.41
C LEU A 32 22.46 12.99 27.70
N ASP A 33 21.82 11.83 27.60
CA ASP A 33 21.35 11.06 28.78
C ASP A 33 22.16 9.77 29.05
N GLY A 34 23.12 9.42 28.18
CA GLY A 34 23.94 8.20 28.31
C GLY A 34 23.16 6.89 28.16
N HIS A 35 21.87 6.98 27.80
CA HIS A 35 21.00 5.84 27.57
C HIS A 35 21.50 5.06 26.35
N GLN A 36 21.67 3.75 26.52
CA GLN A 36 22.16 2.85 25.48
C GLN A 36 21.02 1.96 24.99
N VAL A 37 20.74 2.03 23.69
CA VAL A 37 19.81 1.13 23.02
C VAL A 37 20.60 0.18 22.13
N VAL A 38 20.37 -1.11 22.30
CA VAL A 38 20.98 -2.16 21.47
C VAL A 38 19.94 -2.68 20.51
N ASP A 39 20.19 -2.52 19.21
CA ASP A 39 19.36 -3.06 18.16
C ASP A 39 20.12 -4.16 17.38
N ILE A 40 19.41 -5.22 17.00
CA ILE A 40 19.99 -6.40 16.33
C ILE A 40 19.34 -6.52 14.96
N ILE A 41 20.13 -6.22 13.93
CA ILE A 41 19.67 -6.26 12.55
C ILE A 41 20.10 -7.59 11.90
N PRO A 42 19.14 -8.37 11.34
CA PRO A 42 19.46 -9.62 10.66
C PRO A 42 20.26 -9.39 9.37
N SER A 43 20.99 -10.43 8.93
CA SER A 43 21.94 -10.37 7.80
C SER A 43 21.35 -9.97 6.45
N ARG A 44 20.02 -9.98 6.31
CA ARG A 44 19.34 -9.75 5.03
C ARG A 44 19.26 -8.26 4.67
N GLN A 45 19.42 -7.37 5.65
CA GLN A 45 19.26 -5.95 5.50
C GLN A 45 20.60 -5.26 5.30
N LYS A 46 20.69 -4.39 4.30
CA LYS A 46 21.85 -3.52 4.09
C LYS A 46 21.74 -2.30 5.02
N LEU A 47 22.80 -2.02 5.76
CA LEU A 47 22.89 -0.83 6.61
C LEU A 47 23.09 0.43 5.77
N LEU A 48 22.38 1.49 6.14
CA LEU A 48 22.53 2.83 5.56
C LEU A 48 23.51 3.71 6.33
N VAL A 49 23.76 3.39 7.61
CA VAL A 49 24.50 4.25 8.53
C VAL A 49 25.89 3.69 8.80
N SER A 50 26.89 4.59 8.88
CA SER A 50 28.28 4.24 9.21
C SER A 50 28.61 4.46 10.69
N GLU A 51 29.69 3.83 11.16
CA GLU A 51 30.18 4.04 12.54
C GLU A 51 30.53 5.51 12.78
N GLY A 52 29.98 6.11 13.85
CA GLY A 52 30.25 7.49 14.24
C GLY A 52 29.41 8.57 13.55
N GLU A 53 28.45 8.20 12.69
CA GLU A 53 27.50 9.13 12.09
C GLU A 53 26.45 9.58 13.12
N SER A 54 26.09 10.86 13.10
CA SER A 54 25.02 11.41 13.93
C SER A 54 23.65 11.12 13.31
N ILE A 55 22.85 10.34 14.02
CA ILE A 55 21.53 9.91 13.55
C ILE A 55 20.43 10.74 14.22
N LYS A 56 19.38 11.09 13.48
CA LYS A 56 18.16 11.67 14.05
C LYS A 56 17.23 10.58 14.60
N LEU A 57 16.39 10.96 15.56
CA LEU A 57 15.33 10.10 16.09
C LEU A 57 14.38 9.70 14.94
N ASP A 58 14.00 8.42 14.88
CA ASP A 58 13.18 7.78 13.82
C ASP A 58 13.81 7.66 12.42
N GLN A 59 15.12 7.88 12.26
CA GLN A 59 15.80 7.64 10.99
C GLN A 59 15.92 6.13 10.69
N PRO A 60 15.64 5.67 9.45
CA PRO A 60 15.78 4.27 9.08
C PRO A 60 17.25 3.82 9.06
N LEU A 61 17.56 2.76 9.82
CA LEU A 61 18.91 2.17 9.90
C LEU A 61 19.21 1.16 8.77
N THR A 62 18.16 0.68 8.08
CA THR A 62 18.26 -0.38 7.06
C THR A 62 17.51 -0.02 5.79
N ILE A 63 17.99 -0.55 4.67
CA ILE A 63 17.25 -0.53 3.40
C ILE A 63 16.16 -1.59 3.45
N ASN A 64 14.93 -1.22 3.10
CA ASN A 64 13.86 -2.18 2.89
C ASN A 64 14.19 -3.08 1.68
N PRO A 65 14.45 -4.39 1.86
CA PRO A 65 14.79 -5.29 0.77
C PRO A 65 13.56 -5.70 -0.05
N ASN A 66 12.37 -5.23 0.30
CA ASN A 66 11.15 -5.55 -0.42
C ASN A 66 11.19 -4.97 -1.83
N VAL A 67 11.36 -5.85 -2.81
CA VAL A 67 11.27 -5.56 -4.25
C VAL A 67 9.87 -5.86 -4.82
N GLY A 68 8.91 -6.25 -3.96
CA GLY A 68 7.53 -6.55 -4.34
C GLY A 68 6.58 -5.38 -4.09
N GLY A 69 5.50 -5.34 -4.86
CA GLY A 69 4.35 -4.46 -4.63
C GLY A 69 3.06 -5.27 -4.68
N PHE A 70 2.16 -5.04 -3.74
CA PHE A 70 0.84 -5.68 -3.78
C PHE A 70 -0.02 -4.97 -4.85
N GLY A 71 -0.39 -5.68 -5.91
CA GLY A 71 -1.25 -5.18 -6.97
C GLY A 71 -2.68 -5.67 -6.79
N GLN A 72 -3.60 -4.78 -6.41
CA GLN A 72 -5.03 -5.10 -6.34
C GLN A 72 -5.64 -4.87 -7.73
N GLY A 73 -6.01 -5.96 -8.41
CA GLY A 73 -6.63 -5.92 -9.73
C GLY A 73 -8.16 -5.81 -9.65
N ASP A 74 -8.71 -4.61 -9.80
CA ASP A 74 -10.16 -4.42 -10.00
C ASP A 74 -10.56 -4.63 -11.48
N ALA A 75 -10.17 -5.75 -12.08
CA ALA A 75 -10.43 -6.00 -13.51
C ALA A 75 -11.88 -6.47 -13.81
N LEU A 76 -12.61 -6.94 -12.79
CA LEU A 76 -13.91 -7.60 -12.99
C LEU A 76 -15.13 -6.67 -12.89
N ARG A 77 -14.95 -5.41 -12.46
CA ARG A 77 -16.08 -4.49 -12.24
C ARG A 77 -16.65 -3.95 -13.55
N VAL A 78 -15.79 -3.56 -14.48
CA VAL A 78 -16.21 -2.92 -15.74
C VAL A 78 -16.81 -3.93 -16.72
N GLN A 79 -16.25 -5.14 -16.77
CA GLN A 79 -16.74 -6.20 -17.67
C GLN A 79 -18.16 -6.67 -17.28
N GLY A 80 -18.44 -6.78 -15.98
CA GLY A 80 -19.79 -7.15 -15.49
C GLY A 80 -20.85 -6.09 -15.83
N ILE A 81 -20.52 -4.80 -15.68
CA ILE A 81 -21.41 -3.69 -16.04
C ILE A 81 -21.73 -3.69 -17.54
N LEU A 82 -20.73 -3.93 -18.39
CA LEU A 82 -20.92 -3.92 -19.85
C LEU A 82 -21.85 -5.05 -20.30
N PHE A 83 -21.67 -6.25 -19.75
CA PHE A 83 -22.53 -7.39 -20.05
C PHE A 83 -23.97 -7.18 -19.54
N PHE A 84 -24.12 -6.60 -18.35
CA PHE A 84 -25.43 -6.29 -17.77
C PHE A 84 -26.21 -5.27 -18.62
N LEU A 85 -25.55 -4.18 -19.04
CA LEU A 85 -26.15 -3.18 -19.94
C LEU A 85 -26.56 -3.78 -21.28
N ALA A 86 -25.71 -4.62 -21.89
CA ALA A 86 -26.03 -5.31 -23.14
C ALA A 86 -27.27 -6.20 -23.00
N SER A 87 -27.41 -6.91 -21.88
CA SER A 87 -28.58 -7.76 -21.59
C SER A 87 -29.87 -6.94 -21.45
N ILE A 88 -29.82 -5.76 -20.81
CA ILE A 88 -30.98 -4.86 -20.71
C ILE A 88 -31.45 -4.38 -22.08
N VAL A 89 -30.53 -3.93 -22.94
CA VAL A 89 -30.87 -3.45 -24.30
C VAL A 89 -31.48 -4.60 -25.12
N PHE A 90 -30.91 -5.79 -25.02
CA PHE A 90 -31.44 -6.99 -25.68
C PHE A 90 -32.87 -7.30 -25.22
N ALA A 91 -33.12 -7.32 -23.91
CA ALA A 91 -34.45 -7.56 -23.36
C ALA A 91 -35.48 -6.53 -23.85
N GLN A 92 -35.11 -5.24 -23.89
CA GLN A 92 -36.00 -4.17 -24.40
C GLN A 92 -36.39 -4.40 -25.86
N ILE A 93 -35.44 -4.79 -26.72
CA ILE A 93 -35.71 -5.11 -28.12
C ILE A 93 -36.71 -6.27 -28.24
N PHE A 94 -36.51 -7.36 -27.49
CA PHE A 94 -37.42 -8.51 -27.51
C PHE A 94 -38.82 -8.16 -27.05
N LEU A 95 -38.95 -7.37 -25.99
CA LEU A 95 -40.25 -6.94 -25.48
C LEU A 95 -41.01 -6.08 -26.50
N VAL A 96 -40.33 -5.16 -27.17
CA VAL A 96 -40.95 -4.31 -28.21
C VAL A 96 -41.37 -5.15 -29.43
N LEU A 97 -40.51 -6.08 -29.88
CA LEU A 97 -40.83 -6.96 -30.99
C LEU A 97 -42.03 -7.87 -30.66
N LYS A 98 -42.04 -8.47 -29.46
CA LYS A 98 -43.17 -9.31 -29.01
C LYS A 98 -44.46 -8.51 -28.88
N LYS A 99 -44.40 -7.29 -28.35
CA LYS A 99 -45.57 -6.39 -28.31
C LYS A 99 -46.16 -6.17 -29.70
N LYS A 100 -45.33 -5.82 -30.69
CA LYS A 100 -45.77 -5.64 -32.09
C LYS A 100 -46.34 -6.91 -32.72
N GLN A 101 -45.82 -8.09 -32.37
CA GLN A 101 -46.37 -9.37 -32.83
C GLN A 101 -47.75 -9.63 -32.24
N PHE A 102 -47.93 -9.39 -30.94
CA PHE A 102 -49.23 -9.55 -30.28
C PHE A 102 -50.29 -8.60 -30.87
N GLU A 103 -49.95 -7.33 -31.11
CA GLU A 103 -50.86 -6.36 -31.73
C GLU A 103 -51.33 -6.84 -33.12
N LYS A 104 -50.43 -7.34 -33.97
CA LYS A 104 -50.81 -7.90 -35.28
C LYS A 104 -51.79 -9.07 -35.17
N VAL A 105 -51.54 -10.00 -34.25
CA VAL A 105 -52.39 -11.17 -34.05
C VAL A 105 -53.78 -10.77 -33.53
N GLN A 106 -53.85 -9.77 -32.66
CA GLN A 106 -55.13 -9.25 -32.14
C GLN A 106 -55.95 -8.57 -33.25
N VAL A 107 -55.31 -7.77 -34.09
CA VAL A 107 -55.98 -7.14 -35.25
C VAL A 107 -56.57 -8.18 -36.19
N SER A 108 -55.86 -9.27 -36.48
CA SER A 108 -56.40 -10.35 -37.32
C SER A 108 -57.57 -11.10 -36.68
N LYS A 109 -57.64 -11.17 -35.35
CA LYS A 109 -58.72 -11.84 -34.61
C LYS A 109 -60.01 -11.02 -34.50
N MET A 110 -59.92 -9.69 -34.61
CA MET A 110 -61.08 -8.78 -34.53
C MET A 110 -61.76 -8.53 -35.88
N ASN A 111 -61.12 -8.93 -37.00
CA ASN A 111 -61.62 -8.73 -38.37
C ASN A 111 -62.22 -10.02 -39.00
N PHE A 112 -62.55 -11.02 -38.19
CA PHE A 112 -63.27 -12.26 -38.54
C PHE A 112 -64.52 -12.38 -37.67
#